data_AF-A0A6H5HED9-F1
#
_entry.id   AF-A0A6H5HED9-F1
#
_cell.length_a   1.000
_cell.length_b   1.000
_cell.length_c   1.000
_cell.angle_alpha   90.00
_cell.angle_beta   90.00
_cell.angle_gamma   90.00
#
_symmetry.space_group_name_H-M   'P 1'
#
loop_
_entity.id
_entity.type
_entity.pdbx_description
1 polymer ?
#
loop_
_entity_poly.entity_id
_entity_poly.type
_entity_poly.pdbx_seq_one_letter_code
_entity_poly.pdbx_strand_id
1 'polypeptide(L)'
;MLVVIAWSLSVVLSVPVGFLYQEKLIQGRPQCWIEFRQPWQWQLYMTLVAMALFVLPAIIITICYAIIVFTIWAKGRQYTQ
;
A
#
# COMPACT_ATOMS: atom_id res chain seq x y z
N MET A 1 12.53 0.75 16.37
CA MET A 1 12.22 -0.46 15.60
C MET A 1 11.14 -0.24 14.53
N LEU A 2 9.99 0.37 14.86
CA LEU A 2 8.89 0.62 13.90
C LEU A 2 9.32 1.37 12.63
N VAL A 3 10.13 2.43 12.78
CA VAL A 3 10.64 3.22 11.66
C VAL A 3 11.50 2.35 10.73
N VAL A 4 12.42 1.56 11.29
CA VAL A 4 13.27 0.64 10.50
C VAL A 4 12.42 -0.38 9.75
N ILE A 5 11.40 -0.94 10.39
CA ILE A 5 10.47 -1.88 9.75
C ILE A 5 9.73 -1.20 8.60
N ALA A 6 9.16 -0.01 8.83
CA ALA A 6 8.44 0.74 7.80
C ALA A 6 9.34 1.04 6.59
N TRP A 7 10.55 1.57 6.81
CA TRP A 7 11.51 1.83 5.74
C TRP A 7 11.93 0.55 5.01
N SER A 8 12.18 -0.54 5.74
CA SER A 8 12.56 -1.82 5.12
C SER A 8 11.44 -2.37 4.23
N LEU A 9 10.18 -2.28 4.69
CA LEU A 9 9.00 -2.65 3.90
C LEU A 9 8.84 -1.75 2.67
N SER A 10 9.03 -0.43 2.82
CA SER A 10 8.98 0.50 1.70
C SER A 10 10.02 0.18 0.64
N VAL A 11 11.25 -0.15 1.04
CA VAL A 11 12.32 -0.58 0.11
C VAL A 11 11.89 -1.87 -0.60
N VAL A 12 11.49 -2.90 0.15
CA VAL A 12 11.11 -4.21 -0.42
C VAL A 12 9.94 -4.09 -1.39
N LEU A 13 8.89 -3.36 -1.04
CA LEU A 13 7.72 -3.17 -1.89
C LEU A 13 8.01 -2.32 -3.13
N SER A 14 9.07 -1.51 -3.10
CA SER A 14 9.49 -0.68 -4.24
C SER A 14 10.44 -1.40 -5.20
N VAL A 15 11.05 -2.53 -4.79
CA VAL A 15 11.96 -3.34 -5.63
C VAL A 15 11.38 -3.68 -7.01
N PRO A 16 10.11 -4.13 -7.14
CA PRO A 16 9.55 -4.49 -8.45
C PRO A 16 9.55 -3.31 -9.43
N VAL A 17 9.33 -2.08 -8.96
CA VAL A 17 9.30 -0.87 -9.79
C VAL A 17 10.64 -0.69 -10.52
N GLY A 18 11.77 -0.94 -9.83
CA GLY A 18 13.10 -0.81 -10.42
C GLY A 18 13.38 -1.81 -11.55
N PHE A 19 12.76 -2.99 -11.54
CA PHE A 19 12.92 -4.00 -12.59
C PHE A 19 11.96 -3.81 -13.76
N LEU A 20 10.74 -3.36 -13.48
CA LEU A 20 9.67 -3.25 -14.47
C LEU A 20 9.78 -2.01 -15.36
N TYR A 21 10.33 -0.91 -14.83
CA TYR A 21 10.54 0.32 -15.60
C TYR A 21 11.83 0.22 -16.42
N GLN A 22 11.72 0.53 -17.71
CA GLN A 22 12.82 0.48 -18.67
C GLN A 22 12.77 1.72 -19.56
N GLU A 23 13.93 2.14 -20.09
CA GLU A 23 13.95 3.21 -21.08
C GLU A 23 13.33 2.72 -22.40
N LYS A 24 12.36 3.48 -22.91
CA LYS A 24 11.68 3.22 -24.18
C LYS A 24 11.48 4.51 -24.95
N LEU A 25 11.54 4.43 -26.28
CA LEU A 25 11.14 5.54 -27.14
C LEU A 25 9.61 5.59 -27.21
N ILE A 26 9.02 6.60 -26.60
CA ILE A 26 7.59 6.89 -26.67
C ILE A 26 7.43 8.23 -27.39
N GLN A 27 6.68 8.26 -28.50
CA GLN A 27 6.44 9.48 -29.29
C GLN A 27 7.73 10.23 -29.69
N GLY A 28 8.79 9.49 -30.04
CA GLY A 28 10.04 10.07 -30.51
C GLY A 28 10.97 10.61 -29.40
N ARG A 29 10.61 10.46 -28.12
CA ARG A 29 11.49 10.79 -26.99
C ARG A 29 11.76 9.57 -26.10
N PRO A 30 12.99 9.41 -25.59
CA PRO A 30 13.26 8.39 -24.59
C PRO A 30 12.52 8.74 -23.29
N GLN A 31 11.77 7.78 -22.76
CA GLN A 31 11.01 7.91 -21.52
C GLN A 31 11.18 6.64 -20.69
N CYS A 32 11.22 6.80 -19.37
CA CYS A 32 11.15 5.69 -18.44
C CYS A 32 9.72 5.16 -18.42
N TRP A 33 9.51 3.97 -18.99
CA TRP A 33 8.19 3.42 -19.24
C TRP A 33 8.11 1.97 -18.79
N ILE A 34 6.90 1.56 -18.44
CA ILE A 34 6.56 0.20 -18.06
C ILE A 34 5.70 -0.41 -19.15
N GLU A 35 6.23 -1.44 -19.80
CA GLU A 35 5.57 -2.10 -20.93
C GLU A 35 5.18 -3.52 -20.54
N PHE A 36 3.87 -3.75 -20.41
CA PHE A 36 3.33 -5.08 -20.18
C PHE A 36 2.79 -5.67 -21.48
N ARG A 37 3.11 -6.93 -21.74
CA ARG A 37 2.72 -7.63 -22.97
C ARG A 37 1.23 -7.97 -22.99
N GLN A 38 0.63 -8.25 -21.82
CA GLN A 38 -0.77 -8.64 -21.72
C GLN A 38 -1.57 -7.64 -20.86
N PRO A 39 -2.85 -7.36 -21.21
CA PRO A 39 -3.67 -6.38 -20.50
C PRO A 39 -3.96 -6.78 -19.04
N TRP A 40 -4.03 -8.08 -18.74
CA TRP A 40 -4.25 -8.55 -17.37
C TRP A 40 -3.10 -8.20 -16.43
N GLN A 41 -1.86 -8.07 -16.94
CA GLN A 41 -0.69 -7.71 -16.13
C GLN A 41 -0.81 -6.28 -15.61
N TRP A 42 -1.32 -5.36 -16.45
CA TRP A 42 -1.64 -3.99 -16.05
C TRP A 42 -2.69 -3.95 -14.95
N GLN A 43 -3.78 -4.70 -15.12
CA GLN A 43 -4.86 -4.78 -14.13
C GLN A 43 -4.34 -5.32 -12.79
N LEU A 44 -3.56 -6.41 -12.82
CA LEU A 44 -2.97 -7.00 -11.63
C LEU A 44 -2.02 -6.03 -10.94
N TYR A 45 -1.12 -5.40 -11.69
CA TYR A 45 -0.16 -4.43 -11.15
C TYR A 45 -0.87 -3.27 -10.45
N MET A 46 -1.82 -2.63 -11.12
CA MET A 46 -2.57 -1.51 -10.55
C MET A 46 -3.38 -1.91 -9.31
N THR A 47 -3.99 -3.09 -9.35
CA THR A 47 -4.75 -3.61 -8.19
C THR A 47 -3.83 -3.87 -7.01
N LEU A 48 -2.67 -4.51 -7.21
CA LEU A 48 -1.70 -4.78 -6.14
C LEU A 48 -1.15 -3.48 -5.54
N VAL A 49 -0.80 -2.50 -6.38
CA VAL A 49 -0.35 -1.18 -5.91
C VAL A 49 -1.43 -0.49 -5.08
N ALA A 50 -2.67 -0.46 -5.56
CA ALA A 50 -3.77 0.15 -4.84
C ALA A 50 -4.07 -0.56 -3.51
N MET A 51 -4.03 -1.90 -3.50
CA MET A 51 -4.21 -2.70 -2.30
C MET A 51 -3.14 -2.41 -1.25
N ALA A 52 -1.87 -2.33 -1.66
CA ALA A 52 -0.75 -2.11 -0.76
C ALA A 52 -0.69 -0.67 -0.20
N LEU A 53 -0.99 0.34 -1.03
CA LEU A 53 -0.85 1.75 -0.64
C LEU A 53 -2.10 2.33 0.05
N PHE A 54 -3.28 1.83 -0.29
CA PHE A 54 -4.53 2.41 0.22
C PHE A 54 -5.30 1.43 1.11
N VAL A 55 -5.63 0.25 0.58
CA VAL A 55 -6.57 -0.67 1.25
C VAL A 55 -5.97 -1.24 2.53
N LEU A 56 -4.76 -1.76 2.47
CA LEU A 56 -4.11 -2.40 3.61
C LEU A 56 -3.86 -1.40 4.76
N PRO A 57 -3.30 -0.19 4.52
CA PRO A 57 -3.20 0.84 5.56
C PRO A 57 -4.56 1.28 6.12
N ALA A 58 -5.58 1.46 5.27
CA ALA A 58 -6.92 1.85 5.71
C ALA A 58 -7.56 0.80 6.63
N ILE A 59 -7.42 -0.49 6.32
CA ILE A 59 -7.92 -1.59 7.16
C ILE A 59 -7.23 -1.58 8.52
N ILE A 60 -5.89 -1.45 8.56
CA ILE A 60 -5.13 -1.41 9.81
C ILE A 60 -5.62 -0.25 10.69
N ILE A 61 -5.70 0.95 10.13
CA ILE A 61 -6.17 2.14 10.85
C ILE A 61 -7.60 1.93 11.35
N THR A 62 -8.50 1.43 10.50
CA THR A 62 -9.90 1.19 10.87
C THR A 62 -10.03 0.23 12.04
N ILE A 63 -9.27 -0.88 12.03
CA ILE A 63 -9.26 -1.85 13.13
C ILE A 63 -8.73 -1.22 14.41
N CYS A 64 -7.61 -0.49 14.35
CA CYS A 64 -7.05 0.18 15.51
C CYS A 64 -8.07 1.15 16.14
N TYR A 65 -8.72 1.97 15.32
CA TYR A 65 -9.74 2.91 15.81
C TYR A 65 -10.99 2.20 16.35
N ALA A 66 -11.46 1.12 15.71
CA ALA A 66 -12.58 0.34 16.19
C ALA A 66 -12.30 -0.25 17.60
N ILE A 67 -11.09 -0.78 17.81
CA ILE A 67 -10.66 -1.32 19.12
C ILE A 67 -10.60 -0.20 20.17
N ILE A 68 -10.08 0.98 19.82
CA ILE A 68 -10.02 2.13 20.73
C ILE A 68 -11.43 2.52 21.18
N VAL A 69 -12.35 2.71 20.23
CA VAL A 69 -13.74 3.08 20.52
C VAL A 69 -14.42 2.02 21.38
N PHE A 70 -14.29 0.74 21.02
CA PHE A 70 -14.85 -0.36 21.80
C PHE A 70 -14.32 -0.37 23.25
N THR A 71 -13.03 -0.16 23.42
CA THR A 71 -12.39 -0.14 24.74
C THR A 71 -12.91 1.02 25.59
N ILE A 72 -13.03 2.23 25.00
CA ILE A 72 -13.56 3.40 25.69
C ILE A 72 -15.00 3.15 26.15
N TRP A 73 -15.84 2.57 25.29
CA TRP A 73 -17.24 2.29 25.63
C TRP A 73 -17.36 1.22 26.73
N ALA A 74 -16.55 0.16 26.64
CA ALA A 74 -16.52 -0.90 27.64
C ALA A 74 -16.10 -0.36 29.02
N LYS A 75 -15.06 0.48 29.08
CA LYS A 75 -14.59 1.10 30.32
C LYS A 75 -15.54 2.17 30.86
N GLY A 76 -16.10 3.01 30.00
CA GLY A 76 -17.09 4.02 30.39
C GLY A 76 -18.31 3.39 31.06
N ARG A 77 -18.81 2.27 30.53
CA ARG A 77 -19.94 1.52 31.11
C ARG A 77 -19.64 0.93 32.49
N GLN A 78 -18.37 0.68 32.82
CA GLN A 78 -17.95 0.22 34.15
C GLN A 78 -17.89 1.34 35.20
N TYR A 79 -17.64 2.59 34.77
CA TYR A 79 -17.51 3.74 35.67
C TYR A 79 -18.86 4.42 35.99
N THR A 80 -19.87 4.22 35.13
CA THR A 80 -21.24 4.75 35.31
C THR A 80 -22.14 3.83 36.18
N GLN A 81 -21.61 2.70 36.65
CA GLN A 81 -22.23 1.84 37.68
C GLN A 81 -21.55 2.10 39.02
#